data_AF-A0A3R8TYP4-F1
#
_entry.id   AF-A0A3R8TYP4-F1
#
_cell.length_a   1.000
_cell.length_b   1.000
_cell.length_c   1.000
_cell.angle_alpha   90.00
_cell.angle_beta   90.00
_cell.angle_gamma   90.00
#
_symmetry.space_group_name_H-M   'P 1'
#
loop_
_entity.id
_entity.type
_entity.pdbx_description
1 polymer ?
#
loop_
_entity_poly.entity_id
_entity_poly.type
_entity_poly.pdbx_seq_one_letter_code
_entity_poly.pdbx_strand_id
1 'polypeptide(L)'
;MKFYRGDKSKDFTIENKLSRYNLPCLFFSNSIELAKKYQDYFNGYLYDCEIFNISKTIDFDNKITYSSEFRNLILKLALENHQSVLIKNCIDYPSDVSNMVCADILVVFDFDIIKNLKLIHSD
;
A
#
# COMPACT_ATOMS: atom_id res chain seq x y z
N MET A 1 7.32 -10.91 5.29
CA MET A 1 5.92 -11.18 4.90
C MET A 1 5.73 -10.76 3.46
N LYS A 2 4.87 -11.45 2.70
CA LYS A 2 4.61 -11.13 1.29
C LYS A 2 3.52 -10.07 1.16
N PHE A 3 3.76 -9.07 0.32
CA PHE A 3 2.83 -7.98 0.06
C PHE A 3 2.65 -7.75 -1.44
N TYR A 4 1.57 -7.10 -1.82
CA TYR A 4 1.13 -6.91 -3.20
C TYR A 4 0.80 -5.45 -3.49
N ARG A 5 0.98 -5.06 -4.76
CA ARG A 5 0.63 -3.74 -5.26
C ARG A 5 0.20 -3.82 -6.72
N GLY A 6 -0.98 -3.28 -7.02
CA GLY A 6 -1.37 -2.94 -8.39
C GLY A 6 -0.81 -1.57 -8.76
N ASP A 7 -0.15 -1.46 -9.92
CA ASP A 7 0.40 -0.20 -10.42
C ASP A 7 0.13 -0.05 -11.91
N LYS A 8 0.08 1.19 -12.40
CA LYS A 8 -0.16 1.47 -13.83
C LYS A 8 1.06 1.21 -14.72
N SER A 9 2.26 1.11 -14.13
CA SER A 9 3.52 1.03 -14.88
C SER A 9 4.14 -0.36 -14.83
N LYS A 10 4.64 -0.84 -15.99
CA LYS A 10 5.41 -2.08 -16.14
C LYS A 10 6.81 -2.01 -15.54
N ASP A 11 7.35 -0.80 -15.50
CA ASP A 11 8.70 -0.52 -15.03
C ASP A 11 8.59 0.21 -13.68
N PHE A 12 7.72 -0.28 -12.79
CA PHE A 12 7.54 0.33 -11.49
C PHE A 12 8.87 0.28 -10.71
N THR A 13 9.49 1.45 -10.57
CA THR A 13 10.65 1.66 -9.72
C THR A 13 10.23 2.30 -8.40
N ILE A 14 10.92 1.92 -7.33
CA ILE A 14 10.64 2.38 -5.96
C ILE A 14 11.14 3.82 -5.73
N GLU A 15 12.08 4.29 -6.54
CA GLU A 15 12.77 5.58 -6.32
C GLU A 15 11.84 6.80 -6.45
N ASN A 16 11.96 7.72 -5.47
CA ASN A 16 11.33 9.04 -5.46
C ASN A 16 9.80 9.05 -5.69
N LYS A 17 9.11 7.95 -5.36
CA LYS A 17 7.65 7.87 -5.49
C LYS A 17 6.96 8.60 -4.35
N LEU A 18 5.97 9.40 -4.72
CA LEU A 18 5.06 10.03 -3.79
C LEU A 18 3.72 9.26 -3.73
N SER A 19 3.18 9.19 -2.53
CA SER A 19 1.87 8.62 -2.26
C SER A 19 0.74 9.56 -2.71
N ARG A 20 -0.51 9.08 -2.63
CA ARG A 20 -1.71 9.93 -2.86
C ARG A 20 -1.81 11.15 -1.94
N TYR A 21 -0.99 11.21 -0.88
CA TYR A 21 -0.90 12.34 0.04
C TYR A 21 0.32 13.23 -0.19
N ASN A 22 1.03 13.06 -1.32
CA ASN A 22 2.25 13.79 -1.64
C ASN A 22 3.38 13.59 -0.60
N LEU A 23 3.45 12.39 -0.03
CA LEU A 23 4.49 11.97 0.92
C LEU A 23 5.39 10.91 0.30
N PRO A 24 6.69 10.86 0.64
CA PRO A 24 7.62 9.83 0.18
C PRO A 24 7.33 8.50 0.89
N CYS A 25 6.20 7.89 0.54
CA CYS A 25 5.81 6.59 1.06
C CYS A 25 5.05 5.78 0.00
N LEU A 26 5.10 4.47 0.14
CA LEU A 26 4.41 3.52 -0.71
C LEU A 26 3.42 2.70 0.10
N PHE A 27 2.30 2.38 -0.53
CA PHE A 27 1.28 1.50 0.01
C PHE A 27 1.35 0.14 -0.69
N PHE A 28 1.29 -0.91 0.12
CA PHE A 28 1.15 -2.29 -0.29
C PHE A 28 0.04 -2.94 0.54
N SER A 29 -0.51 -4.05 0.08
CA SER A 29 -1.48 -4.83 0.84
C SER A 29 -1.06 -6.28 0.99
N ASN A 30 -1.46 -6.93 2.07
CA ASN A 30 -1.35 -8.39 2.19
C ASN A 30 -2.43 -9.12 1.35
N SER A 31 -3.45 -8.40 0.88
CA SER A 31 -4.52 -8.94 0.05
C SER A 31 -4.17 -8.86 -1.44
N ILE A 32 -4.01 -10.03 -2.07
CA ILE A 32 -3.88 -10.12 -3.53
C ILE A 32 -5.15 -9.66 -4.24
N GLU A 33 -6.31 -9.84 -3.62
CA GLU A 33 -7.60 -9.40 -4.16
C GLU A 33 -7.64 -7.88 -4.30
N LEU A 34 -7.27 -7.15 -3.24
CA LEU A 34 -7.21 -5.70 -3.28
C LEU A 34 -6.21 -5.21 -4.34
N ALA A 35 -5.02 -5.83 -4.38
CA ALA A 35 -4.00 -5.46 -5.35
C ALA A 35 -4.44 -5.71 -6.80
N LYS A 36 -5.19 -6.80 -7.08
CA LYS A 36 -5.82 -7.05 -8.38
C LYS A 36 -6.85 -5.99 -8.75
N LYS A 37 -7.71 -5.56 -7.81
CA LYS A 37 -8.65 -4.46 -8.08
C LYS A 37 -7.93 -3.18 -8.51
N TYR A 38 -6.80 -2.84 -7.88
CA TYR A 38 -5.97 -1.72 -8.31
C TYR A 38 -5.33 -1.95 -9.68
N GLN A 39 -4.84 -3.16 -9.95
CA GLN A 39 -4.31 -3.54 -11.25
C GLN A 39 -5.37 -3.34 -12.36
N ASP A 40 -6.57 -3.90 -12.18
CA ASP A 40 -7.68 -3.79 -13.12
C ASP A 40 -8.08 -2.33 -13.34
N TYR A 41 -8.17 -1.55 -12.24
CA TYR A 41 -8.50 -0.13 -12.30
C TYR A 41 -7.48 0.68 -13.13
N PHE A 42 -6.20 0.34 -13.04
CA PHE A 42 -5.16 0.99 -13.81
C PHE A 42 -4.96 0.39 -15.20
N ASN A 43 -5.65 -0.70 -15.55
CA ASN A 43 -5.31 -1.57 -16.67
C ASN A 43 -3.79 -1.86 -16.67
N GLY A 44 -3.30 -2.30 -15.51
CA GLY A 44 -1.91 -2.21 -15.12
C GLY A 44 -1.28 -3.56 -14.77
N TYR A 45 -0.34 -3.49 -13.85
CA TYR A 45 0.62 -4.52 -13.52
C TYR A 45 0.54 -4.86 -12.04
N LEU A 46 0.66 -6.16 -11.73
CA LEU A 46 0.63 -6.64 -10.35
C LEU A 46 2.03 -7.02 -9.90
N TYR A 47 2.46 -6.41 -8.80
CA TYR A 47 3.74 -6.70 -8.17
C TYR A 47 3.53 -7.40 -6.86
N ASP A 48 4.49 -8.25 -6.50
CA ASP A 48 4.69 -8.69 -5.13
C ASP A 48 6.08 -8.28 -4.63
N CYS A 49 6.23 -8.24 -3.31
CA CYS A 49 7.50 -8.03 -2.65
C CYS A 49 7.53 -8.70 -1.27
N GLU A 50 8.72 -8.76 -0.69
CA GLU A 50 8.93 -9.17 0.69
C GLU A 50 9.41 -7.99 1.51
N ILE A 51 8.79 -7.82 2.69
CA ILE A 51 9.18 -6.80 3.66
C ILE A 51 9.38 -7.47 5.02
N PHE A 52 10.55 -7.19 5.61
CA PHE A 52 11.04 -7.89 6.80
C PHE A 52 11.00 -7.04 8.07
N ASN A 53 10.93 -5.71 7.96
CA ASN A 53 10.98 -4.82 9.12
C ASN A 53 9.74 -3.92 9.23
N ILE A 54 8.71 -4.41 9.91
CA ILE A 54 7.51 -3.65 10.28
C ILE A 54 7.76 -3.05 11.66
N SER A 55 7.96 -1.73 11.73
CA SER A 55 8.32 -1.06 13.00
C SER A 55 7.13 -0.84 13.91
N LYS A 56 5.91 -0.81 13.36
CA LYS A 56 4.69 -0.57 14.12
C LYS A 56 3.49 -1.25 13.46
N THR A 57 2.55 -1.69 14.28
CA THR A 57 1.25 -2.20 13.83
C THR A 57 0.14 -1.39 14.48
N ILE A 58 -0.87 -1.01 13.71
CA ILE A 58 -2.00 -0.19 14.15
C ILE A 58 -3.28 -0.84 13.65
N ASP A 59 -4.32 -0.92 14.46
CA ASP A 59 -5.65 -1.30 14.00
C ASP A 59 -6.41 -0.06 13.52
N PHE A 60 -7.04 -0.13 12.36
CA PHE A 60 -7.84 0.96 11.80
C PHE A 60 -9.34 0.69 11.87
N ASP A 61 -9.76 -0.31 12.66
CA ASP A 61 -11.14 -0.54 13.08
C ASP A 61 -12.15 -0.63 11.92
N ASN A 62 -11.75 -1.26 10.80
CA ASN A 62 -12.56 -1.36 9.58
C ASN A 62 -13.00 0.00 9.01
N LYS A 63 -12.17 1.04 9.20
CA LYS A 63 -12.41 2.36 8.63
C LYS A 63 -11.83 2.50 7.22
N ILE A 64 -12.38 3.45 6.47
CA ILE A 64 -12.03 3.71 5.07
C ILE A 64 -10.69 4.45 4.98
N THR A 65 -9.78 3.97 4.14
CA THR A 65 -8.45 4.59 3.95
C THR A 65 -8.49 5.91 3.16
N TYR A 66 -9.58 6.15 2.43
CA TYR A 66 -9.88 7.41 1.73
C TYR A 66 -10.53 8.47 2.65
N SER A 67 -10.17 8.48 3.93
CA SER A 67 -10.67 9.43 4.92
C SER A 67 -9.60 10.45 5.32
N SER A 68 -10.03 11.59 5.88
CA SER A 68 -9.14 12.56 6.51
C SER A 68 -8.42 11.95 7.72
N GLU A 69 -9.07 11.05 8.45
CA GLU A 69 -8.48 10.31 9.57
C GLU A 69 -7.27 9.50 9.11
N PHE A 70 -7.41 8.69 8.05
CA PHE A 70 -6.30 7.90 7.52
C PHE A 70 -5.19 8.80 6.99
N ARG A 71 -5.52 9.89 6.28
CA ARG A 71 -4.53 10.87 5.82
C ARG A 71 -3.72 11.45 7.00
N ASN A 72 -4.39 11.87 8.06
CA ASN A 72 -3.75 12.43 9.26
C ASN A 72 -2.89 11.38 9.96
N LEU A 73 -3.33 10.13 9.97
CA LEU A 73 -2.53 9.01 10.48
C LEU A 73 -1.24 8.85 9.67
N ILE A 74 -1.29 8.81 8.33
CA ILE A 74 -0.09 8.68 7.50
C ILE A 74 0.87 9.87 7.71
N LEU A 75 0.34 11.09 7.80
CA LEU A 75 1.15 12.29 8.08
C LEU A 75 1.86 12.18 9.43
N LYS A 76 1.14 11.78 10.48
CA LYS A 76 1.71 11.57 11.81
C LYS A 76 2.81 10.51 11.79
N LEU A 77 2.58 9.38 11.13
CA LEU A 77 3.56 8.29 11.05
C LEU A 77 4.82 8.69 10.27
N ALA A 78 4.67 9.50 9.22
CA ALA A 78 5.82 10.05 8.49
C ALA A 78 6.69 10.94 9.39
N LEU A 79 6.07 11.74 10.28
CA LEU A 79 6.78 12.61 11.24
C LEU A 79 7.44 11.82 12.38
N GLU A 80 6.92 10.64 12.71
CA GLU A 80 7.48 9.75 13.75
C GLU A 80 8.70 8.94 13.28
N ASN A 81 9.16 9.11 12.03
CA ASN A 81 10.33 8.41 11.45
C ASN A 81 10.25 6.86 11.49
N HIS A 82 9.05 6.30 11.29
CA HIS A 82 8.91 4.84 11.11
C HIS A 82 9.48 4.40 9.76
N GLN A 83 10.14 3.24 9.68
CA GLN A 83 10.55 2.66 8.40
C GLN A 83 9.36 2.07 7.64
N SER A 84 8.52 1.30 8.34
CA SER A 84 7.23 0.86 7.81
C SER A 84 6.22 0.54 8.90
N VAL A 85 4.95 0.70 8.57
CA VAL A 85 3.84 0.51 9.50
C VAL A 85 2.78 -0.36 8.86
N LEU A 86 2.37 -1.43 9.54
CA LEU A 86 1.23 -2.25 9.14
C LEU A 86 -0.04 -1.68 9.76
N ILE A 87 -0.93 -1.19 8.92
CA ILE A 87 -2.25 -0.71 9.32
C ILE A 87 -3.26 -1.82 9.02
N LYS A 88 -3.82 -2.41 10.07
CA LYS A 88 -4.71 -3.56 9.98
C LYS A 88 -6.16 -3.15 9.79
N ASN A 89 -6.96 -4.09 9.28
CA ASN A 89 -8.42 -3.95 9.18
C ASN A 89 -8.83 -2.64 8.48
N CYS A 90 -8.26 -2.38 7.31
CA CYS A 90 -8.55 -1.20 6.51
C CYS A 90 -9.60 -1.53 5.44
N ILE A 91 -10.54 -0.61 5.21
CA ILE A 91 -11.46 -0.68 4.07
C ILE A 91 -10.90 0.16 2.92
N ASP A 92 -10.52 -0.48 1.81
CA ASP A 92 -9.84 0.14 0.67
C ASP A 92 -10.48 -0.26 -0.67
N TYR A 93 -10.33 0.59 -1.69
CA TYR A 93 -10.88 0.43 -3.04
C TYR A 93 -10.26 1.46 -4.00
N PRO A 94 -10.01 1.12 -5.28
CA PRO A 94 -9.35 2.04 -6.21
C PRO A 94 -10.23 3.22 -6.68
N SER A 95 -11.55 3.04 -6.77
CA SER A 95 -12.45 4.06 -7.36
C SER A 95 -13.93 3.87 -7.07
N ASP A 96 -14.38 2.62 -6.87
CA ASP A 96 -15.78 2.29 -6.64
C ASP A 96 -16.01 1.80 -5.21
N VAL A 97 -16.79 2.58 -4.48
CA VAL A 97 -17.26 2.34 -3.12
C VAL A 97 -18.05 1.02 -3.02
N SER A 98 -18.64 0.53 -4.12
CA SER A 98 -19.33 -0.77 -4.13
C SER A 98 -18.38 -1.99 -4.09
N ASN A 99 -17.08 -1.76 -4.30
CA ASN A 99 -16.05 -2.79 -4.44
C ASN A 99 -15.03 -2.78 -3.28
N MET A 100 -15.46 -2.35 -2.10
CA MET A 100 -14.65 -2.31 -0.89
C MET A 100 -14.09 -3.68 -0.51
N VAL A 101 -12.81 -3.69 -0.14
CA VAL A 101 -12.14 -4.87 0.43
C VAL A 101 -11.62 -4.49 1.81
N CYS A 102 -11.84 -5.39 2.78
CA CYS A 102 -11.12 -5.33 4.05
C CYS A 102 -9.77 -6.02 3.89
N ALA A 103 -8.69 -5.28 4.12
CA ALA A 103 -7.33 -5.78 4.02
C ALA A 103 -6.40 -5.03 4.97
N ASP A 104 -5.21 -5.59 5.22
CA ASP A 104 -4.15 -4.83 5.87
C ASP A 104 -3.39 -4.02 4.81
N ILE A 105 -3.03 -2.80 5.17
CA ILE A 105 -2.23 -1.88 4.35
C ILE A 105 -0.89 -1.69 5.02
N LEU A 106 0.17 -2.07 4.33
CA LEU A 106 1.52 -1.72 4.71
C LEU A 106 1.89 -0.38 4.10
N VAL A 107 2.34 0.52 4.97
CA VAL A 107 2.90 1.82 4.59
C VAL A 107 4.41 1.74 4.76
N VAL A 108 5.15 1.98 3.67
CA VAL A 108 6.61 1.95 3.67
C VAL A 108 7.13 3.36 3.46
N PHE A 109 7.94 3.87 4.40
CA PHE A 109 8.59 5.17 4.32
C PHE A 109 10.08 5.06 3.99
N ASP A 110 10.72 3.98 4.46
CA ASP A 110 12.09 3.62 4.08
C ASP A 110 12.03 2.52 3.02
N PHE A 111 12.39 2.87 1.80
CA PHE A 111 12.29 2.00 0.64
C PHE A 111 13.35 0.90 0.59
N ASP A 112 14.46 1.02 1.33
CA ASP A 112 15.54 0.04 1.33
C ASP A 112 15.09 -1.30 1.94
N ILE A 113 14.00 -1.29 2.71
CA ILE A 113 13.45 -2.50 3.34
C ILE A 113 12.64 -3.36 2.35
N ILE A 114 12.30 -2.84 1.17
CA ILE A 114 11.55 -3.56 0.14
C ILE A 114 12.51 -4.49 -0.58
N LYS A 115 12.29 -5.79 -0.45
CA LYS A 115 13.11 -6.83 -1.09
C LYS A 115 12.29 -7.61 -2.10
N ASN A 116 12.98 -8.18 -3.08
CA ASN A 116 12.41 -9.10 -4.04
C ASN A 116 11.15 -8.55 -4.76
N LEU A 117 11.10 -7.24 -5.02
CA LEU A 117 10.02 -6.65 -5.81
C LEU A 117 10.04 -7.28 -7.21
N LYS A 118 8.94 -7.95 -7.58
CA LYS A 118 8.81 -8.61 -8.89
C LYS A 118 7.43 -8.40 -9.47
N LEU A 119 7.40 -8.27 -10.79
CA LEU A 119 6.18 -8.34 -11.58
C LEU A 119 5.69 -9.79 -11.59
N ILE A 120 4.43 -10.02 -11.21
CA ILE A 120 3.82 -11.34 -11.17
C ILE A 120 2.64 -11.52 -12.11
N HIS A 121 2.06 -10.43 -12.62
CA HIS A 121 1.00 -10.48 -13.62
C HIS A 121 0.97 -9.18 -14.42
N SER A 122 0.69 -9.29 -15.71
CA SER A 122 0.44 -8.19 -16.65
C SER A 122 -0.72 -8.57 -17.55
N ASP A 123 -1.70 -7.69 -17.69
CA ASP A 123 -2.75 -7.81 -18.70
C ASP A 123 -2.33 -7.22 -20.05
#